data_AF-A0A1H0B905-F1
#
_entry.id   AF-A0A1H0B905-F1
#
_cell.length_a   1.000
_cell.length_b   1.000
_cell.length_c   1.000
_cell.angle_alpha   90.00
_cell.angle_beta   90.00
_cell.angle_gamma   90.00
#
_symmetry.space_group_name_H-M   'P 1'
#
loop_
_entity.id
_entity.type
_entity.pdbx_description
1 polymer ?
#
loop_
_entity_poly.entity_id
_entity_poly.type
_entity_poly.pdbx_seq_one_letter_code
_entity_poly.pdbx_strand_id
1 'polypeptide(L)'
;MYDPSFLDDLEGPKFWGVPEDKDPELSAKKRIREKSLPKLKRGIYDAFDGSGSQVGFVNELLEERRGEPLSEDDVLLDCTEYRISYRDIARASDERTMIASVLPKGVVCHDKAPTLRPYRIEPEEDDLEEPTLHGAYERIYSDEELFVAVGLLNSLPFDFLMRTKIDSTVVFYKLKESQAPRLTAGDEWFDYIWKRAARLNCYGDEFEEMRDRLGGIEPATDMDERREVQAELDAAAFHAYGLDRDQAEFVLEDFHRVQSPRIMDEAYFEAVLDKYDELV
;
A
#
# COMPACT_ATOMS: atom_id res chain seq x y z
N MET A 1 2.56 -2.16 -10.15
CA MET A 1 1.57 -2.35 -11.23
C MET A 1 0.49 -3.26 -10.72
N TYR A 2 -0.78 -2.88 -10.92
CA TYR A 2 -1.93 -3.61 -10.37
C TYR A 2 -2.52 -4.63 -11.37
N ASP A 3 -2.18 -4.49 -12.65
CA ASP A 3 -2.56 -5.38 -13.75
C ASP A 3 -1.34 -5.58 -14.72
N PRO A 4 -1.46 -6.41 -15.77
CA PRO A 4 -0.35 -6.71 -16.66
C PRO A 4 -0.24 -5.77 -17.87
N SER A 5 -0.86 -4.58 -17.88
CA SER A 5 -0.92 -3.70 -19.06
C SER A 5 0.44 -3.35 -19.68
N PHE A 6 1.51 -3.42 -18.91
CA PHE A 6 2.87 -3.10 -19.36
C PHE A 6 3.83 -4.31 -19.34
N LEU A 7 3.31 -5.52 -19.10
CA LEU A 7 4.12 -6.74 -19.03
C LEU A 7 3.47 -7.85 -19.86
N ASP A 8 4.11 -8.19 -20.99
CA ASP A 8 3.58 -9.13 -21.98
C ASP A 8 3.45 -10.58 -21.45
N ASP A 9 4.23 -10.94 -20.43
CA ASP A 9 4.30 -12.32 -19.88
C ASP A 9 3.44 -12.54 -18.63
N LEU A 10 2.57 -11.59 -18.26
CA LEU A 10 1.70 -11.71 -17.09
C LEU A 10 0.24 -11.92 -17.48
N GLU A 11 -0.37 -12.92 -16.89
CA GLU A 11 -1.81 -13.15 -17.02
C GLU A 11 -2.57 -12.20 -16.10
N GLY A 12 -3.71 -11.69 -16.58
CA GLY A 12 -4.62 -10.88 -15.78
C GLY A 12 -5.27 -11.66 -14.61
N PRO A 13 -6.06 -10.98 -13.77
CA PRO A 13 -6.69 -11.59 -12.61
C PRO A 13 -7.57 -12.79 -12.99
N LYS A 14 -7.25 -13.97 -12.43
CA LYS A 14 -7.99 -15.22 -12.70
C LYS A 14 -9.16 -15.50 -11.76
N PHE A 15 -9.19 -14.83 -10.60
CA PHE A 15 -10.18 -15.06 -9.57
C PHE A 15 -10.93 -13.76 -9.29
N TRP A 16 -12.24 -13.78 -9.53
CA TRP A 16 -13.16 -12.71 -9.18
C TRP A 16 -14.01 -13.18 -8.01
N GLY A 17 -14.10 -12.38 -6.94
CA GLY A 17 -15.01 -12.66 -5.84
C GLY A 17 -16.46 -12.63 -6.31
N VAL A 18 -17.32 -13.50 -5.76
CA VAL A 18 -18.76 -13.42 -6.05
C VAL A 18 -19.32 -12.16 -5.40
N PRO A 19 -20.04 -11.29 -6.15
CA PRO A 19 -20.71 -10.14 -5.58
C PRO A 19 -21.67 -10.56 -4.46
N GLU A 20 -21.72 -9.76 -3.40
CA GLU A 20 -22.52 -10.07 -2.22
C GLU A 20 -24.02 -10.11 -2.52
N ASP A 21 -24.49 -9.23 -3.41
CA ASP A 21 -25.85 -9.19 -3.92
C ASP A 21 -26.24 -10.43 -4.74
N LYS A 22 -25.24 -11.17 -5.28
CA LYS A 22 -25.46 -12.39 -6.06
C LYS A 22 -25.46 -13.65 -5.20
N ASP A 23 -24.47 -13.80 -4.33
CA ASP A 23 -24.38 -14.92 -3.39
C ASP A 23 -23.55 -14.50 -2.17
N PRO A 24 -24.20 -14.18 -1.04
CA PRO A 24 -23.52 -13.78 0.18
C PRO A 24 -22.55 -14.86 0.71
N GLU A 25 -22.89 -16.15 0.61
CA GLU A 25 -22.10 -17.25 1.20
C GLU A 25 -20.78 -17.49 0.44
N LEU A 26 -20.77 -17.17 -0.86
CA LEU A 26 -19.59 -17.22 -1.71
C LEU A 26 -18.85 -15.88 -1.78
N SER A 27 -19.39 -14.82 -1.16
CA SER A 27 -18.79 -13.50 -1.20
C SER A 27 -17.53 -13.42 -0.34
N ALA A 28 -16.40 -13.12 -1.00
CA ALA A 28 -15.16 -12.82 -0.30
C ALA A 28 -15.29 -11.56 0.59
N LYS A 29 -16.08 -10.57 0.15
CA LYS A 29 -16.30 -9.32 0.90
C LYS A 29 -17.04 -9.58 2.21
N LYS A 30 -18.12 -10.37 2.19
CA LYS A 30 -18.84 -10.79 3.40
C LYS A 30 -17.90 -11.49 4.40
N ARG A 31 -17.12 -12.48 3.95
CA ARG A 31 -16.16 -13.20 4.81
C ARG A 31 -15.08 -12.29 5.40
N ILE A 32 -14.65 -11.25 4.67
CA ILE A 32 -13.71 -10.25 5.19
C ILE A 32 -14.38 -9.37 6.25
N ARG A 33 -15.65 -9.01 6.04
CA ARG A 33 -16.47 -8.23 6.98
C ARG A 33 -16.61 -8.97 8.31
N GLU A 34 -17.07 -10.22 8.27
CA GLU A 34 -17.19 -11.12 9.42
C GLU A 34 -15.87 -11.23 10.21
N LYS A 35 -14.74 -11.39 9.51
CA LYS A 35 -13.40 -11.48 10.13
C LYS A 35 -12.89 -10.16 10.69
N SER A 36 -13.44 -9.03 10.26
CA SER A 36 -13.02 -7.69 10.68
C SER A 36 -13.89 -7.13 11.80
N LEU A 37 -15.12 -7.62 11.95
CA LEU A 37 -16.04 -7.27 13.05
C LEU A 37 -15.40 -7.36 14.45
N PRO A 38 -14.59 -8.39 14.81
CA PRO A 38 -13.94 -8.43 16.11
C PRO A 38 -12.93 -7.30 16.35
N LYS A 39 -12.37 -6.73 15.29
CA LYS A 39 -11.43 -5.60 15.37
C LYS A 39 -12.15 -4.30 15.62
N LEU A 40 -13.27 -4.06 14.92
CA LEU A 40 -14.14 -2.90 15.16
C LEU A 40 -14.66 -2.90 16.59
N LYS A 41 -15.21 -4.03 17.03
CA LYS A 41 -15.65 -4.22 18.42
C LYS A 41 -14.54 -3.89 19.43
N ARG A 42 -13.31 -4.35 19.17
CA ARG A 42 -12.17 -4.06 20.03
C ARG A 42 -11.83 -2.56 20.02
N GLY A 43 -11.82 -1.92 18.85
CA GLY A 43 -11.58 -0.48 18.72
C GLY A 43 -12.55 0.35 19.56
N ILE A 44 -13.85 0.04 19.48
CA ILE A 44 -14.89 0.71 20.30
C ILE A 44 -14.66 0.44 21.79
N TYR A 45 -14.45 -0.83 22.16
CA TYR A 45 -14.21 -1.18 23.56
C TYR A 45 -13.00 -0.45 24.13
N ASP A 46 -11.90 -0.37 23.39
CA ASP A 46 -10.67 0.26 23.85
C ASP A 46 -10.80 1.80 23.88
N ALA A 47 -11.50 2.42 22.92
CA ALA A 47 -11.68 3.88 22.83
C ALA A 47 -12.60 4.46 23.92
N PHE A 48 -13.62 3.70 24.35
CA PHE A 48 -14.59 4.14 25.37
C PHE A 48 -14.31 3.53 26.76
N ASP A 49 -13.04 3.19 27.05
CA ASP A 49 -12.59 2.65 28.34
C ASP A 49 -13.45 1.47 28.84
N GLY A 50 -13.77 0.55 27.93
CA GLY A 50 -14.70 -0.53 28.18
C GLY A 50 -14.32 -1.40 29.39
N SER A 51 -15.36 -1.90 30.07
CA SER A 51 -15.21 -2.81 31.22
C SER A 51 -16.06 -4.07 31.07
N GLY A 52 -15.62 -5.17 31.69
CA GLY A 52 -16.34 -6.44 31.62
C GLY A 52 -16.19 -7.15 30.28
N SER A 53 -17.30 -7.62 29.70
CA SER A 53 -17.25 -8.35 28.44
C SER A 53 -17.26 -7.40 27.24
N GLN A 54 -16.36 -7.59 26.28
CA GLN A 54 -16.30 -6.74 25.08
C GLN A 54 -17.61 -6.73 24.28
N VAL A 55 -18.31 -7.87 24.23
CA VAL A 55 -19.57 -7.99 23.50
C VAL A 55 -20.68 -7.24 24.23
N GLY A 56 -20.82 -7.45 25.55
CA GLY A 56 -21.84 -6.79 26.35
C GLY A 56 -21.67 -5.28 26.36
N PHE A 57 -20.45 -4.80 26.68
CA PHE A 57 -20.15 -3.37 26.74
C PHE A 57 -20.47 -2.67 25.42
N VAL A 58 -19.95 -3.17 24.30
CA VAL A 58 -20.14 -2.52 23.00
C VAL A 58 -21.60 -2.56 22.55
N ASN A 59 -22.32 -3.66 22.76
CA ASN A 59 -23.73 -3.73 22.37
C ASN A 59 -24.61 -2.86 23.27
N GLU A 60 -24.36 -2.82 24.59
CA GLU A 60 -25.10 -1.93 25.50
C GLU A 60 -24.87 -0.46 25.14
N LEU A 61 -23.62 -0.09 24.84
CA LEU A 61 -23.26 1.25 24.40
C LEU A 61 -23.98 1.64 23.10
N LEU A 62 -23.96 0.78 22.07
CA LEU A 62 -24.63 1.08 20.80
C LEU A 62 -26.16 1.07 20.92
N GLU A 63 -26.72 0.19 21.74
CA GLU A 63 -28.16 0.20 22.03
C GLU A 63 -28.59 1.50 22.73
N GLU A 64 -27.75 2.06 23.62
CA GLU A 64 -28.01 3.35 24.26
C GLU A 64 -27.92 4.52 23.27
N ARG A 65 -26.92 4.51 22.37
CA ARG A 65 -26.64 5.63 21.46
C ARG A 65 -27.52 5.65 20.20
N ARG A 66 -27.81 4.50 19.62
CA ARG A 66 -28.58 4.39 18.36
C ARG A 66 -29.69 3.34 18.35
N GLY A 67 -29.88 2.59 19.44
CA GLY A 67 -30.97 1.61 19.57
C GLY A 67 -30.76 0.32 18.77
N GLU A 68 -29.54 0.06 18.29
CA GLU A 68 -29.19 -1.16 17.57
C GLU A 68 -27.78 -1.65 17.97
N PRO A 69 -27.58 -2.97 18.13
CA PRO A 69 -26.28 -3.53 18.53
C PRO A 69 -25.25 -3.45 17.41
N LEU A 70 -24.02 -3.89 17.69
CA LEU A 70 -22.99 -4.03 16.68
C LEU A 70 -23.39 -5.09 15.64
N SER A 71 -23.31 -4.73 14.36
CA SER A 71 -23.65 -5.58 13.23
C SER A 71 -22.49 -5.72 12.25
N GLU A 72 -22.59 -6.62 11.27
CA GLU A 72 -21.60 -6.69 10.21
C GLU A 72 -21.57 -5.42 9.37
N ASP A 73 -22.72 -4.80 9.11
CA ASP A 73 -22.85 -3.62 8.24
C ASP A 73 -22.08 -2.39 8.76
N ASP A 74 -21.77 -2.37 10.05
CA ASP A 74 -20.89 -1.39 10.69
C ASP A 74 -19.43 -1.44 10.22
N VAL A 75 -19.01 -2.55 9.63
CA VAL A 75 -17.63 -2.75 9.20
C VAL A 75 -17.40 -2.14 7.83
N LEU A 76 -16.61 -1.06 7.80
CA LEU A 76 -16.05 -0.52 6.58
C LEU A 76 -14.93 -1.45 6.06
N LEU A 77 -15.05 -1.91 4.81
CA LEU A 77 -14.07 -2.82 4.20
C LEU A 77 -12.87 -2.04 3.67
N ASP A 78 -11.64 -2.53 3.90
CA ASP A 78 -10.42 -1.91 3.35
C ASP A 78 -10.48 -1.66 1.83
N CYS A 79 -11.24 -2.47 1.07
CA CYS A 79 -11.37 -2.29 -0.38
C CYS A 79 -12.34 -1.16 -0.79
N THR A 80 -12.90 -0.39 0.13
CA THR A 80 -13.62 0.86 -0.19
C THR A 80 -12.68 2.00 -0.56
N GLU A 81 -11.36 1.86 -0.29
CA GLU A 81 -10.35 2.86 -0.63
C GLU A 81 -9.15 2.25 -1.37
N TYR A 82 -8.43 3.12 -2.09
CA TYR A 82 -7.12 2.81 -2.66
C TYR A 82 -6.14 2.41 -1.56
N ARG A 83 -5.40 1.33 -1.78
CA ARG A 83 -4.51 0.79 -0.74
C ARG A 83 -3.31 0.07 -1.33
N ILE A 84 -2.24 -0.01 -0.55
CA ILE A 84 -1.02 -0.71 -0.96
C ILE A 84 -1.21 -2.21 -0.79
N SER A 85 -0.81 -2.97 -1.81
CA SER A 85 -0.53 -4.39 -1.71
C SER A 85 0.92 -4.67 -2.09
N TYR A 86 1.48 -5.73 -1.54
CA TYR A 86 2.80 -6.20 -1.91
C TYR A 86 2.78 -7.71 -2.18
N ARG A 87 3.75 -8.16 -2.96
CA ARG A 87 3.96 -9.59 -3.27
C ARG A 87 4.62 -10.28 -2.08
N ASP A 88 4.00 -11.31 -1.51
CA ASP A 88 4.57 -12.02 -0.36
C ASP A 88 5.76 -12.91 -0.76
N ILE A 89 5.74 -13.52 -1.94
CA ILE A 89 6.80 -14.39 -2.45
C ILE A 89 7.94 -13.52 -3.00
N ALA A 90 9.15 -13.72 -2.48
CA ALA A 90 10.37 -13.03 -2.93
C ALA A 90 11.46 -14.08 -3.13
N ARG A 91 11.53 -14.69 -4.32
CA ARG A 91 12.48 -15.79 -4.56
C ARG A 91 13.89 -15.21 -4.63
N ALA A 92 14.89 -15.98 -4.20
CA ALA A 92 16.29 -15.56 -4.29
C ALA A 92 16.78 -15.25 -5.72
N SER A 93 16.10 -15.79 -6.73
CA SER A 93 16.37 -15.56 -8.15
C SER A 93 15.62 -14.36 -8.75
N ASP A 94 14.76 -13.70 -7.98
CA ASP A 94 14.03 -12.54 -8.46
C ASP A 94 14.95 -11.30 -8.48
N GLU A 95 14.78 -10.45 -9.49
CA GLU A 95 15.51 -9.16 -9.57
C GLU A 95 15.19 -8.20 -8.42
N ARG A 96 14.03 -8.39 -7.75
CA ARG A 96 13.52 -7.53 -6.68
C ARG A 96 13.01 -8.36 -5.51
N THR A 97 13.38 -7.97 -4.30
CA THR A 97 12.85 -8.54 -3.05
C THR A 97 11.45 -7.98 -2.76
N MET A 98 11.29 -6.67 -2.93
CA MET A 98 10.04 -5.95 -2.68
C MET A 98 9.40 -5.50 -3.98
N ILE A 99 8.15 -5.93 -4.16
CA ILE A 99 7.28 -5.47 -5.23
C ILE A 99 5.94 -5.09 -4.61
N ALA A 100 5.61 -3.80 -4.68
CA ALA A 100 4.37 -3.26 -4.18
C ALA A 100 3.62 -2.44 -5.25
N SER A 101 2.31 -2.31 -5.10
CA SER A 101 1.45 -1.50 -5.97
C SER A 101 0.31 -0.92 -5.17
N VAL A 102 -0.20 0.23 -5.60
CA VAL A 102 -1.53 0.68 -5.16
C VAL A 102 -2.57 -0.13 -5.93
N LEU A 103 -3.60 -0.59 -5.22
CA LEU A 103 -4.75 -1.28 -5.77
C LEU A 103 -5.94 -0.31 -5.87
N PRO A 104 -6.76 -0.43 -6.93
CA PRO A 104 -8.00 0.30 -7.01
C PRO A 104 -9.03 -0.20 -5.99
N LYS A 105 -10.09 0.58 -5.82
CA LYS A 105 -11.25 0.25 -4.99
C LYS A 105 -11.94 -1.02 -5.49
N GLY A 106 -12.72 -1.65 -4.63
CA GLY A 106 -13.56 -2.81 -4.94
C GLY A 106 -12.83 -4.16 -5.04
N VAL A 107 -11.51 -4.17 -5.29
CA VAL A 107 -10.70 -5.38 -5.43
C VAL A 107 -10.40 -6.00 -4.06
N VAL A 108 -10.53 -7.31 -3.92
CA VAL A 108 -10.09 -8.08 -2.74
C VAL A 108 -8.93 -9.00 -3.10
N CYS A 109 -8.05 -9.24 -2.14
CA CYS A 109 -6.81 -10.00 -2.36
C CYS A 109 -6.80 -11.30 -1.57
N HIS A 110 -6.12 -12.31 -2.10
CA HIS A 110 -5.80 -13.54 -1.38
C HIS A 110 -4.49 -13.38 -0.58
N ASP A 111 -4.10 -14.40 0.18
CA ASP A 111 -2.99 -14.34 1.15
C ASP A 111 -1.62 -14.00 0.54
N LYS A 112 -1.40 -14.24 -0.77
CA LYS A 112 -0.14 -13.94 -1.47
C LYS A 112 0.02 -12.51 -1.95
N ALA A 113 -1.04 -11.72 -1.82
CA ALA A 113 -1.01 -10.28 -2.04
C ALA A 113 -1.50 -9.57 -0.77
N PRO A 114 -0.73 -9.61 0.35
CA PRO A 114 -1.10 -8.89 1.55
C PRO A 114 -1.31 -7.40 1.26
N THR A 115 -2.22 -6.78 2.02
CA THR A 115 -2.53 -5.35 1.89
C THR A 115 -2.13 -4.62 3.17
N LEU A 116 -1.56 -3.42 3.00
CA LEU A 116 -1.48 -2.47 4.10
C LEU A 116 -2.88 -1.91 4.33
N ARG A 117 -3.25 -1.73 5.60
CA ARG A 117 -4.58 -1.21 5.93
C ARG A 117 -4.67 0.26 5.51
N PRO A 118 -5.78 0.68 4.88
CA PRO A 118 -6.02 2.08 4.61
C PRO A 118 -6.63 2.81 5.81
N TYR A 119 -7.18 2.10 6.80
CA TYR A 119 -7.88 2.69 7.94
C TYR A 119 -7.32 2.30 9.31
N ARG A 120 -7.38 3.23 10.26
CA ARG A 120 -7.40 3.00 11.72
C ARG A 120 -8.83 3.07 12.21
N ILE A 121 -9.07 2.50 13.39
CA ILE A 121 -10.39 2.51 14.02
C ILE A 121 -10.25 3.40 15.24
N GLU A 122 -10.78 4.61 15.15
CA GLU A 122 -10.72 5.66 16.17
C GLU A 122 -12.15 6.22 16.32
N PRO A 123 -13.05 5.48 17.00
CA PRO A 123 -14.45 5.88 17.08
C PRO A 123 -14.63 7.06 18.04
N GLU A 124 -15.34 8.08 17.59
CA GLU A 124 -15.79 9.21 18.39
C GLU A 124 -17.26 9.02 18.85
N GLU A 125 -17.71 9.87 19.77
CA GLU A 125 -19.07 9.78 20.30
C GLU A 125 -20.15 9.93 19.21
N ASP A 126 -19.93 10.84 18.27
CA ASP A 126 -20.87 11.11 17.18
C ASP A 126 -21.01 9.90 16.25
N ASP A 127 -19.95 9.10 16.06
CA ASP A 127 -19.99 7.89 15.23
C ASP A 127 -20.96 6.84 15.76
N LEU A 128 -21.16 6.79 17.08
CA LEU A 128 -22.04 5.82 17.73
C LEU A 128 -23.52 6.08 17.49
N GLU A 129 -23.87 7.29 17.06
CA GLU A 129 -25.24 7.72 16.75
C GLU A 129 -25.59 7.48 15.28
N GLU A 130 -24.59 7.23 14.44
CA GLU A 130 -24.77 7.02 13.00
C GLU A 130 -25.36 5.62 12.68
N PRO A 131 -26.10 5.50 11.56
CA PRO A 131 -26.66 4.21 11.12
C PRO A 131 -25.60 3.13 10.87
N THR A 132 -24.37 3.51 10.53
CA THR A 132 -23.21 2.61 10.45
C THR A 132 -22.01 3.24 11.12
N LEU A 133 -21.13 2.42 11.68
CA LEU A 133 -19.87 2.88 12.29
C LEU A 133 -18.78 3.18 11.25
N HIS A 134 -19.13 3.59 10.03
CA HIS A 134 -18.13 3.90 9.00
C HIS A 134 -17.35 5.18 9.31
N GLY A 135 -17.94 6.12 10.07
CA GLY A 135 -17.27 7.34 10.53
C GLY A 135 -16.08 7.08 11.45
N ALA A 136 -16.14 5.99 12.23
CA ALA A 136 -15.06 5.55 13.13
C ALA A 136 -13.78 5.08 12.40
N TYR A 137 -13.77 5.06 11.06
CA TYR A 137 -12.64 4.62 10.26
C TYR A 137 -11.88 5.81 9.68
N GLU A 138 -10.78 6.16 10.32
CA GLU A 138 -9.89 7.23 9.85
C GLU A 138 -8.86 6.69 8.85
N ARG A 139 -8.63 7.43 7.76
CA ARG A 139 -7.57 7.09 6.80
C ARG A 139 -6.18 7.20 7.44
N ILE A 140 -5.37 6.17 7.25
CA ILE A 140 -3.98 6.11 7.72
C ILE A 140 -3.07 7.06 6.94
N TYR A 141 -3.36 7.22 5.64
CA TYR A 141 -2.53 7.97 4.70
C TYR A 141 -3.37 9.07 4.04
N SER A 142 -2.77 10.24 3.80
CA SER A 142 -3.21 11.15 2.74
C SER A 142 -3.04 10.49 1.36
N ASP A 143 -3.59 11.10 0.30
CA ASP A 143 -3.46 10.54 -1.05
C ASP A 143 -1.99 10.55 -1.47
N GLU A 144 -1.26 11.62 -1.20
CA GLU A 144 0.17 11.77 -1.45
C GLU A 144 1.01 10.81 -0.59
N GLU A 145 0.71 10.68 0.71
CA GLU A 145 1.41 9.77 1.62
C GLU A 145 1.31 8.30 1.18
N LEU A 146 0.18 7.90 0.60
CA LEU A 146 0.00 6.57 0.01
C LEU A 146 1.03 6.33 -1.11
N PHE A 147 1.26 7.33 -1.96
CA PHE A 147 2.22 7.22 -3.06
C PHE A 147 3.67 7.38 -2.60
N VAL A 148 3.95 8.17 -1.57
CA VAL A 148 5.27 8.12 -0.90
C VAL A 148 5.54 6.71 -0.40
N ALA A 149 4.61 6.13 0.35
CA ALA A 149 4.80 4.81 0.96
C ALA A 149 5.03 3.73 -0.11
N VAL A 150 4.23 3.68 -1.18
CA VAL A 150 4.44 2.69 -2.25
C VAL A 150 5.74 2.95 -3.03
N GLY A 151 6.15 4.20 -3.18
CA GLY A 151 7.42 4.58 -3.81
C GLY A 151 8.60 4.06 -3.02
N LEU A 152 8.67 4.40 -1.73
CA LEU A 152 9.75 3.96 -0.83
C LEU A 152 9.80 2.42 -0.72
N LEU A 153 8.65 1.74 -0.63
CA LEU A 153 8.59 0.27 -0.60
C LEU A 153 9.14 -0.39 -1.88
N ASN A 154 9.11 0.32 -3.01
CA ASN A 154 9.68 -0.13 -4.28
C ASN A 154 11.05 0.50 -4.58
N SER A 155 11.66 1.21 -3.64
CA SER A 155 12.94 1.85 -3.88
C SER A 155 14.13 0.89 -3.75
N LEU A 156 15.22 1.14 -4.47
CA LEU A 156 16.47 0.38 -4.37
C LEU A 156 17.05 0.34 -2.94
N PRO A 157 17.14 1.45 -2.18
CA PRO A 157 17.60 1.40 -0.78
C PRO A 157 16.76 0.46 0.09
N PHE A 158 15.44 0.49 -0.08
CA PHE A 158 14.55 -0.38 0.68
C PHE A 158 14.67 -1.84 0.26
N ASP A 159 14.76 -2.12 -1.03
CA ASP A 159 14.92 -3.49 -1.55
C ASP A 159 16.25 -4.09 -1.06
N PHE A 160 17.33 -3.31 -1.11
CA PHE A 160 18.64 -3.68 -0.58
C PHE A 160 18.56 -4.05 0.90
N LEU A 161 17.92 -3.21 1.73
CA LEU A 161 17.66 -3.52 3.14
C LEU A 161 16.85 -4.81 3.31
N MET A 162 15.74 -4.94 2.59
CA MET A 162 14.83 -6.07 2.73
C MET A 162 15.49 -7.39 2.33
N ARG A 163 16.41 -7.36 1.37
CA ARG A 163 17.16 -8.54 0.93
C ARG A 163 18.06 -9.12 2.03
N THR A 164 18.57 -8.28 2.93
CA THR A 164 19.32 -8.75 4.10
C THR A 164 18.43 -9.43 5.16
N LYS A 165 17.12 -9.16 5.11
CA LYS A 165 16.14 -9.61 6.10
C LYS A 165 15.33 -10.82 5.62
N ILE A 166 15.17 -11.01 4.31
CA ILE A 166 14.25 -12.00 3.71
C ILE A 166 15.02 -13.12 3.03
N ASP A 167 14.47 -14.34 3.13
CA ASP A 167 14.95 -15.50 2.37
C ASP A 167 14.07 -15.76 1.13
N SER A 168 12.79 -16.09 1.35
CA SER A 168 11.86 -16.47 0.28
C SER A 168 10.46 -15.86 0.40
N THR A 169 10.14 -15.23 1.53
CA THR A 169 8.83 -14.65 1.82
C THR A 169 8.94 -13.36 2.62
N VAL A 170 8.26 -12.32 2.15
CA VAL A 170 8.11 -11.01 2.80
C VAL A 170 7.09 -11.14 3.92
N VAL A 171 7.54 -11.62 5.08
CA VAL A 171 6.67 -11.74 6.26
C VAL A 171 6.40 -10.36 6.87
N PHE A 172 5.14 -10.12 7.23
CA PHE A 172 4.65 -8.80 7.65
C PHE A 172 5.42 -8.17 8.83
N TYR A 173 5.89 -8.96 9.80
CA TYR A 173 6.66 -8.40 10.93
C TYR A 173 8.02 -7.86 10.47
N LYS A 174 8.70 -8.53 9.53
CA LYS A 174 9.98 -8.05 8.97
C LYS A 174 9.79 -6.76 8.18
N LEU A 175 8.67 -6.64 7.47
CA LEU A 175 8.30 -5.40 6.78
C LEU A 175 8.10 -4.26 7.79
N LYS A 176 7.36 -4.52 8.89
CA LYS A 176 7.09 -3.53 9.95
C LYS A 176 8.32 -3.10 10.73
N GLU A 177 9.30 -3.98 10.88
CA GLU A 177 10.58 -3.70 11.56
C GLU A 177 11.61 -3.02 10.64
N SER A 178 11.28 -2.83 9.36
CA SER A 178 12.16 -2.18 8.39
C SER A 178 12.04 -0.67 8.38
N GLN A 179 13.20 -0.05 8.21
CA GLN A 179 13.40 1.37 8.26
C GLN A 179 13.03 1.98 6.90
N ALA A 180 12.19 3.00 6.93
CA ALA A 180 11.89 3.86 5.80
C ALA A 180 11.81 5.32 6.27
N PRO A 181 12.22 6.29 5.44
CA PRO A 181 12.03 7.71 5.71
C PRO A 181 10.56 8.00 5.99
N ARG A 182 10.31 8.75 7.07
CA ARG A 182 8.98 9.28 7.35
C ARG A 182 8.87 10.64 6.68
N LEU A 183 8.40 10.67 5.44
CA LEU A 183 8.16 11.89 4.70
C LEU A 183 6.69 12.30 4.80
N THR A 184 6.47 13.60 5.00
CA THR A 184 5.18 14.27 5.10
C THR A 184 5.20 15.55 4.27
N ALA A 185 4.04 16.16 4.06
CA ALA A 185 3.93 17.39 3.29
C ALA A 185 4.88 18.49 3.82
N GLY A 186 5.74 19.01 2.94
CA GLY A 186 6.76 20.00 3.27
C GLY A 186 8.18 19.43 3.39
N ASP A 187 8.34 18.11 3.52
CA ASP A 187 9.66 17.49 3.47
C ASP A 187 10.22 17.50 2.03
N GLU A 188 11.54 17.71 1.91
CA GLU A 188 12.24 17.95 0.64
C GLU A 188 11.90 16.94 -0.47
N TRP A 189 11.91 15.65 -0.12
CA TRP A 189 11.70 14.55 -1.07
C TRP A 189 10.25 14.07 -1.18
N PHE A 190 9.35 14.59 -0.34
CA PHE A 190 7.95 14.17 -0.30
C PHE A 190 7.29 14.32 -1.67
N ASP A 191 7.30 15.54 -2.19
CA ASP A 191 6.66 15.91 -3.45
C ASP A 191 7.26 15.21 -4.67
N TYR A 192 8.58 15.07 -4.66
CA TYR A 192 9.31 14.47 -5.75
C TYR A 192 8.98 12.97 -5.88
N ILE A 193 8.89 12.26 -4.74
CA ILE A 193 8.62 10.82 -4.69
C ILE A 193 7.16 10.53 -4.98
N TRP A 194 6.21 11.19 -4.32
CA TRP A 194 4.80 10.83 -4.47
C TRP A 194 4.31 11.07 -5.90
N LYS A 195 4.73 12.15 -6.56
CA LYS A 195 4.34 12.45 -7.95
C LYS A 195 4.80 11.33 -8.89
N ARG A 196 6.02 10.84 -8.74
CA ARG A 196 6.58 9.75 -9.57
C ARG A 196 5.92 8.41 -9.28
N ALA A 197 5.73 8.10 -8.00
CA ALA A 197 5.03 6.89 -7.60
C ALA A 197 3.57 6.89 -8.11
N ALA A 198 2.89 8.03 -8.08
CA ALA A 198 1.55 8.20 -8.65
C ALA A 198 1.57 7.99 -10.17
N ARG A 199 2.51 8.61 -10.90
CA ARG A 199 2.66 8.39 -12.35
C ARG A 199 2.83 6.91 -12.70
N LEU A 200 3.57 6.15 -11.88
CA LEU A 200 3.81 4.72 -12.11
C LEU A 200 2.62 3.81 -11.77
N ASN A 201 1.70 4.26 -10.91
CA ASN A 201 0.59 3.45 -10.37
C ASN A 201 -0.80 3.87 -10.88
N CYS A 202 -1.04 5.15 -11.11
CA CYS A 202 -2.36 5.72 -11.43
C CYS A 202 -2.72 5.65 -12.92
N TYR A 203 -2.45 4.51 -13.56
CA TYR A 203 -2.82 4.27 -14.95
C TYR A 203 -4.19 3.57 -15.02
N GLY A 204 -4.87 3.67 -16.17
CA GLY A 204 -6.19 3.05 -16.38
C GLY A 204 -7.36 3.82 -15.76
N ASP A 205 -8.58 3.41 -16.10
CA ASP A 205 -9.81 4.12 -15.73
C ASP A 205 -10.11 4.01 -14.22
N GLU A 206 -9.75 2.89 -13.60
CA GLU A 206 -9.95 2.63 -12.16
C GLU A 206 -9.19 3.62 -11.25
N PHE A 207 -8.24 4.37 -11.80
CA PHE A 207 -7.46 5.40 -11.10
C PHE A 207 -7.83 6.83 -11.50
N GLU A 208 -8.85 7.05 -12.32
CA GLU A 208 -9.30 8.39 -12.72
C GLU A 208 -9.64 9.26 -11.50
N GLU A 209 -10.43 8.73 -10.57
CA GLU A 209 -10.78 9.43 -9.33
C GLU A 209 -9.54 9.80 -8.52
N MET A 210 -8.55 8.91 -8.40
CA MET A 210 -7.30 9.20 -7.69
C MET A 210 -6.47 10.27 -8.40
N ARG A 211 -6.41 10.27 -9.74
CA ARG A 211 -5.72 11.32 -10.50
C ARG A 211 -6.35 12.69 -10.26
N ASP A 212 -7.67 12.76 -10.20
CA ASP A 212 -8.40 14.00 -9.92
C ASP A 212 -8.12 14.51 -8.50
N ARG A 213 -8.12 13.62 -7.50
CA ARG A 213 -7.76 13.95 -6.11
C ARG A 213 -6.36 14.52 -5.98
N LEU A 214 -5.41 13.99 -6.75
CA LEU A 214 -4.01 14.44 -6.80
C LEU A 214 -3.78 15.68 -7.69
N GLY A 215 -4.82 16.29 -8.24
CA GLY A 215 -4.71 17.51 -9.04
C GLY A 215 -4.29 17.29 -10.51
N GLY A 216 -4.49 16.09 -11.06
CA GLY A 216 -4.28 15.80 -12.48
C GLY A 216 -2.90 15.23 -12.81
N ILE A 217 -2.63 14.00 -12.35
CA ILE A 217 -1.39 13.28 -12.67
C ILE A 217 -1.47 12.59 -14.03
N GLU A 218 -0.47 12.81 -14.89
CA GLU A 218 -0.34 12.07 -16.15
C GLU A 218 0.41 10.74 -15.94
N PRO A 219 -0.26 9.57 -16.07
CA PRO A 219 0.38 8.29 -15.81
C PRO A 219 1.45 7.98 -16.87
N ALA A 220 2.57 7.42 -16.43
CA ALA A 220 3.60 6.94 -17.34
C ALA A 220 3.14 5.60 -17.94
N THR A 221 2.84 5.60 -19.24
CA THR A 221 2.26 4.42 -19.93
C THR A 221 3.21 3.75 -20.90
N ASP A 222 4.31 4.42 -21.28
CA ASP A 222 5.36 3.81 -22.11
C ASP A 222 6.48 3.23 -21.23
N MET A 223 7.11 2.14 -21.65
CA MET A 223 8.12 1.45 -20.84
C MET A 223 9.41 2.25 -20.65
N ASP A 224 9.83 3.04 -21.64
CA ASP A 224 11.02 3.88 -21.52
C ASP A 224 10.77 5.03 -20.54
N GLU A 225 9.61 5.68 -20.65
CA GLU A 225 9.15 6.71 -19.69
C GLU A 225 9.04 6.13 -18.28
N ARG A 226 8.42 4.95 -18.13
CA ARG A 226 8.29 4.28 -16.82
C ARG A 226 9.64 3.92 -16.23
N ARG A 227 10.62 3.55 -17.06
CA ARG A 227 11.99 3.26 -16.62
C ARG A 227 12.69 4.52 -16.12
N GLU A 228 12.55 5.64 -16.82
CA GLU A 228 13.09 6.94 -16.38
C GLU A 228 12.45 7.39 -15.06
N VAL A 229 11.11 7.35 -14.96
CA VAL A 229 10.39 7.75 -13.74
C VAL A 229 10.77 6.87 -12.54
N GLN A 230 11.02 5.57 -12.75
CA GLN A 230 11.53 4.68 -11.71
C GLN A 230 12.95 5.07 -11.27
N ALA A 231 13.85 5.36 -12.22
CA ALA A 231 15.21 5.76 -11.88
C ALA A 231 15.24 7.08 -11.09
N GLU A 232 14.42 8.05 -11.47
CA GLU A 232 14.26 9.31 -10.71
C GLU A 232 13.73 9.07 -9.30
N LEU A 233 12.76 8.15 -9.14
CA LEU A 233 12.22 7.81 -7.82
C LEU A 233 13.29 7.14 -6.95
N ASP A 234 14.06 6.20 -7.51
CA ASP A 234 15.14 5.52 -6.80
C ASP A 234 16.24 6.50 -6.37
N ALA A 235 16.64 7.43 -7.25
CA ALA A 235 17.59 8.49 -6.93
C ALA A 235 17.10 9.37 -5.76
N ALA A 236 15.85 9.83 -5.82
CA ALA A 236 15.25 10.62 -4.74
C ALA A 236 15.11 9.81 -3.44
N ALA A 237 14.89 8.49 -3.53
CA ALA A 237 14.87 7.63 -2.37
C ALA A 237 16.25 7.59 -1.69
N PHE A 238 17.37 7.44 -2.43
CA PHE A 238 18.71 7.51 -1.83
C PHE A 238 18.92 8.80 -1.01
N HIS A 239 18.53 9.95 -1.56
CA HIS A 239 18.56 11.22 -0.83
C HIS A 239 17.63 11.24 0.39
N ALA A 240 16.40 10.74 0.26
CA ALA A 240 15.45 10.65 1.37
C ALA A 240 15.93 9.74 2.51
N TYR A 241 16.70 8.70 2.19
CA TYR A 241 17.37 7.83 3.15
C TYR A 241 18.62 8.46 3.78
N GLY A 242 19.07 9.61 3.26
CA GLY A 242 20.28 10.30 3.71
C GLY A 242 21.56 9.57 3.33
N LEU A 243 21.52 8.75 2.27
CA LEU A 243 22.71 8.08 1.75
C LEU A 243 23.50 9.08 0.90
N ASP A 244 24.79 9.21 1.20
CA ASP A 244 25.70 9.99 0.37
C ASP A 244 25.98 9.30 -0.98
N ARG A 245 26.64 10.01 -1.90
CA ARG A 245 26.93 9.50 -3.24
C ARG A 245 27.69 8.18 -3.21
N ASP A 246 28.72 8.06 -2.37
CA ASP A 246 29.57 6.86 -2.29
C ASP A 246 28.76 5.67 -1.73
N GLN A 247 27.85 5.92 -0.79
CA GLN A 247 26.92 4.92 -0.26
C GLN A 247 25.87 4.51 -1.29
N ALA A 248 25.34 5.44 -2.08
CA ALA A 248 24.42 5.15 -3.16
C ALA A 248 25.08 4.27 -4.23
N GLU A 249 26.28 4.66 -4.68
CA GLU A 249 27.10 3.88 -5.62
C GLU A 249 27.38 2.47 -5.10
N PHE A 250 27.77 2.33 -3.82
CA PHE A 250 27.97 1.02 -3.19
C PHE A 250 26.73 0.13 -3.23
N VAL A 251 25.55 0.68 -2.92
CA VAL A 251 24.29 -0.08 -2.94
C VAL A 251 23.95 -0.54 -4.36
N LEU A 252 24.19 0.31 -5.36
CA LEU A 252 23.96 -0.02 -6.77
C LEU A 252 24.94 -1.11 -7.26
N GLU A 253 26.21 -1.02 -6.88
CA GLU A 253 27.23 -2.01 -7.25
C GLU A 253 26.99 -3.40 -6.62
N ASP A 254 26.54 -3.45 -5.36
CA ASP A 254 26.25 -4.69 -4.64
C ASP A 254 24.82 -5.20 -4.88
N PHE A 255 24.01 -4.46 -5.64
CA PHE A 255 22.63 -4.86 -5.93
C PHE A 255 22.59 -6.21 -6.66
N HIS A 256 21.55 -6.99 -6.39
CA HIS A 256 21.45 -8.32 -6.95
C HIS A 256 21.21 -8.31 -8.46
N ARG A 257 22.11 -8.95 -9.20
CA ARG A 257 22.04 -9.11 -10.65
C ARG A 257 21.49 -10.48 -11.04
N VAL A 258 20.59 -10.49 -12.02
CA VAL A 258 20.05 -11.71 -12.66
C VAL A 258 20.49 -11.78 -14.12
N GLN A 259 20.40 -12.97 -14.75
CA GLN A 259 20.88 -13.15 -16.14
C GLN A 259 20.06 -12.41 -17.19
N SER A 260 18.76 -12.23 -16.95
CA SER A 260 17.83 -11.55 -17.85
C SER A 260 17.00 -10.56 -17.05
N PRO A 261 17.58 -9.40 -16.66
CA PRO A 261 16.86 -8.38 -15.92
C PRO A 261 15.76 -7.77 -16.79
N ARG A 262 14.62 -7.43 -16.16
CA ARG A 262 13.56 -6.68 -16.84
C ARG A 262 13.84 -5.18 -16.80
N ILE A 263 14.30 -4.69 -15.64
CA ILE A 263 14.61 -3.27 -15.41
C ILE A 263 16.02 -3.11 -14.85
N MET A 264 16.42 -3.95 -13.90
CA MET A 264 17.65 -3.81 -13.11
C MET A 264 18.92 -4.27 -13.84
N ASP A 265 19.18 -3.66 -14.99
CA ASP A 265 20.43 -3.79 -15.76
C ASP A 265 21.44 -2.68 -15.39
N GLU A 266 22.66 -2.78 -15.91
CA GLU A 266 23.72 -1.81 -15.61
C GLU A 266 23.36 -0.39 -16.04
N ALA A 267 22.71 -0.23 -17.20
CA ALA A 267 22.29 1.08 -17.69
C ALA A 267 21.21 1.71 -16.82
N TYR A 268 20.39 0.90 -16.13
CA TYR A 268 19.44 1.40 -15.13
C TYR A 268 20.15 1.93 -13.89
N PHE A 269 21.15 1.21 -13.38
CA PHE A 269 21.92 1.66 -12.21
C PHE A 269 22.74 2.91 -12.51
N GLU A 270 23.37 2.99 -13.69
CA GLU A 270 24.03 4.21 -14.17
C GLU A 270 23.04 5.39 -14.22
N ALA A 271 21.85 5.18 -14.79
CA ALA A 271 20.82 6.22 -14.83
C ALA A 271 20.35 6.67 -13.43
N VAL A 272 20.23 5.76 -12.46
CA VAL A 272 19.89 6.12 -11.07
C VAL A 272 20.99 6.99 -10.46
N LEU A 273 22.26 6.65 -10.67
CA LEU A 273 23.38 7.43 -10.12
C LEU A 273 23.51 8.79 -10.79
N ASP A 274 23.33 8.88 -12.11
CA ASP A 274 23.31 10.14 -12.84
C ASP A 274 22.18 11.06 -12.33
N LYS A 275 20.95 10.52 -12.18
CA LYS A 275 19.81 11.25 -11.62
C LYS A 275 20.06 11.64 -10.15
N TYR A 276 20.77 10.83 -9.38
CA TYR A 276 21.15 11.18 -8.01
C TYR A 276 22.05 12.42 -7.99
N ASP A 277 23.06 12.48 -8.87
CA ASP A 277 23.99 13.60 -9.00
C ASP A 277 23.30 14.87 -9.53
N GLU A 278 22.27 14.75 -10.38
CA GLU A 278 21.47 15.88 -10.88
C GLU A 278 20.56 16.54 -9.84
N LEU A 279 20.23 15.83 -8.75
CA LEU A 279 19.29 16.28 -7.73
C LEU A 279 19.92 17.13 -6.60
N VAL A 280 21.21 17.44 -6.70
CA VAL A 280 22.02 18.17 -5.70
C VAL A 280 22.31 19.61 -6.12
#